data_AF-A0A7J3XX18-F1
#
_entry.id   AF-A0A7J3XX18-F1
#
_cell.length_a   1.000
_cell.length_b   1.000
_cell.length_c   1.000
_cell.angle_alpha   90.00
_cell.angle_beta   90.00
_cell.angle_gamma   90.00
#
_symmetry.space_group_name_H-M   'P 1'
#
loop_
_entity.id
_entity.type
_entity.pdbx_description
1 polymer ?
#
loop_
_entity_poly.entity_id
_entity_poly.type
_entity_poly.pdbx_seq_one_letter_code
_entity_poly.pdbx_strand_id
1 'polypeptide(L)'
;MNSPGGKYLKKRELASYVALCLERQTPINLGEAVDVMREKFCYSNKTALNIVRRLAKLNLLVKTGEMEYQCVSPVEYLRRLAEEYSAWRRRLKDVC
;
A
#
# COMPACT_ATOMS: atom_id res chain seq x y z
N MET A 1 -13.23 20.20 -9.08
CA MET A 1 -12.60 19.31 -8.08
C MET A 1 -11.56 18.45 -8.77
N ASN A 2 -10.33 18.45 -8.27
CA ASN A 2 -9.15 17.83 -8.88
C ASN A 2 -9.34 16.32 -9.13
N SER A 3 -8.87 15.82 -10.28
CA SER A 3 -8.66 14.38 -10.51
C SER A 3 -7.94 13.73 -9.32
N PRO A 4 -8.24 12.47 -8.95
CA PRO A 4 -7.68 11.80 -7.78
C PRO A 4 -6.20 11.39 -7.95
N GLY A 5 -5.41 12.18 -8.68
CA GLY A 5 -4.04 11.85 -9.14
C GLY A 5 -2.96 11.77 -8.05
N GLY A 6 -3.31 11.77 -6.77
CA GLY A 6 -2.34 11.79 -5.66
C GLY A 6 -2.37 10.61 -4.69
N LYS A 7 -3.42 9.78 -4.69
CA LYS A 7 -3.64 8.78 -3.62
C LYS A 7 -3.32 7.33 -3.97
N TYR A 8 -3.11 7.02 -5.25
CA TYR A 8 -2.87 5.63 -5.67
C TYR A 8 -1.41 5.22 -5.50
N LEU A 9 -1.21 3.92 -5.26
CA LEU A 9 0.12 3.34 -5.21
C LEU A 9 0.72 3.33 -6.63
N LYS A 10 1.98 3.74 -6.72
CA LYS A 10 2.77 3.49 -7.95
C LYS A 10 3.02 1.99 -8.07
N LYS A 11 3.30 1.49 -9.29
CA LYS A 11 3.61 0.07 -9.55
C LYS A 11 4.60 -0.53 -8.55
N ARG A 12 5.68 0.20 -8.26
CA ARG A 12 6.70 -0.18 -7.28
C ARG A 12 6.11 -0.37 -5.88
N GLU A 13 5.33 0.59 -5.41
CA GLU A 13 4.75 0.60 -4.07
C GLU A 13 3.68 -0.49 -3.93
N LEU A 14 2.88 -0.71 -4.97
CA LEU A 14 1.89 -1.78 -5.03
C LEU A 14 2.56 -3.16 -4.95
N ALA A 15 3.60 -3.40 -5.75
CA ALA A 15 4.33 -4.67 -5.72
C ALA A 15 4.97 -4.93 -4.34
N SER A 16 5.58 -3.92 -3.73
CA SER A 16 6.14 -4.03 -2.38
C SER A 16 5.07 -4.29 -1.33
N TYR A 17 3.94 -3.58 -1.40
CA TYR A 17 2.82 -3.77 -0.48
C TYR A 17 2.28 -5.20 -0.55
N VAL A 18 2.02 -5.71 -1.75
CA VAL A 18 1.55 -7.09 -1.93
C VAL A 18 2.57 -8.09 -1.42
N ALA A 19 3.86 -7.92 -1.73
CA ALA A 19 4.91 -8.81 -1.24
C ALA A 19 4.98 -8.83 0.30
N LEU A 20 4.94 -7.67 0.95
CA LEU A 20 4.94 -7.59 2.41
C LEU A 20 3.76 -8.32 3.03
N CYS A 21 2.57 -8.23 2.42
CA CYS A 21 1.35 -8.78 3.00
C CYS A 21 1.08 -10.24 2.63
N LEU A 22 1.77 -10.80 1.64
CA LEU A 22 1.64 -12.21 1.24
C LEU A 22 2.71 -13.12 1.83
N GLU A 23 3.91 -12.61 2.09
CA GLU A 23 5.07 -13.46 2.44
C GLU A 23 5.18 -13.82 3.92
N ARG A 24 4.50 -13.10 4.82
CA ARG A 24 4.68 -13.27 6.27
C ARG A 24 3.36 -13.20 7.03
N GLN A 25 3.32 -13.89 8.16
CA GLN A 25 2.28 -13.71 9.17
C GLN A 25 2.42 -12.30 9.73
N THR A 26 1.36 -11.52 9.62
CA THR A 26 1.24 -10.21 10.26
C THR A 26 1.03 -10.41 11.77
N PRO A 27 1.60 -9.57 12.65
CA PRO A 27 2.32 -8.33 12.34
C PRO A 27 3.76 -8.53 11.86
N ILE A 28 4.22 -7.67 10.95
CA ILE A 28 5.59 -7.64 10.42
C ILE A 28 6.40 -6.53 11.10
N ASN A 29 7.64 -6.81 11.50
CA ASN A 29 8.50 -5.77 12.05
C ASN A 29 9.17 -4.92 10.95
N LEU A 30 9.64 -3.72 11.28
CA LEU A 30 10.24 -2.80 10.31
C LEU A 30 11.51 -3.37 9.64
N GLY A 31 12.34 -4.12 10.38
CA GLY A 31 13.56 -4.73 9.85
C GLY A 31 13.23 -5.81 8.82
N GLU A 32 12.31 -6.71 9.16
CA GLU A 32 11.78 -7.76 8.28
C GLU A 32 11.17 -7.16 7.01
N ALA A 33 10.40 -6.08 7.14
CA ALA A 33 9.83 -5.40 5.97
C ALA A 33 10.92 -4.84 5.05
N VAL A 34 12.02 -4.33 5.60
CA VAL A 34 13.18 -3.88 4.82
C VAL A 34 13.87 -5.06 4.15
N ASP A 35 14.10 -6.15 4.86
CA ASP A 35 14.78 -7.33 4.33
C ASP A 35 13.99 -7.99 3.20
N VAL A 36 12.66 -8.13 3.34
CA VAL A 36 11.78 -8.60 2.25
C VAL A 36 11.95 -7.75 0.99
N MET A 37 11.99 -6.42 1.14
CA MET A 37 12.16 -5.52 -0.01
C MET A 37 13.56 -5.59 -0.63
N ARG A 38 14.59 -5.82 0.18
CA ARG A 38 15.97 -5.99 -0.30
C ARG A 38 16.10 -7.30 -1.08
N GLU A 39 15.61 -8.40 -0.52
CA GLU A 39 15.75 -9.73 -1.11
C GLU A 39 14.94 -9.88 -2.39
N LYS A 40 13.70 -9.37 -2.42
CA LYS A 40 12.83 -9.55 -3.60
C LYS A 40 13.05 -8.53 -4.70
N PHE A 41 13.38 -7.30 -4.34
CA PHE A 41 13.39 -6.20 -5.29
C PHE A 41 14.75 -5.49 -5.38
N CYS A 42 15.77 -5.96 -4.67
CA CYS A 42 17.11 -5.37 -4.63
C CYS A 42 17.10 -3.88 -4.24
N TYR A 43 16.16 -3.47 -3.38
CA TYR A 43 16.08 -2.08 -2.95
C TYR A 43 17.16 -1.75 -1.93
N SER A 44 17.60 -0.49 -1.92
CA SER A 44 18.37 0.05 -0.81
C SER A 44 17.50 0.19 0.44
N ASN A 45 18.11 0.13 1.63
CA ASN A 45 17.41 0.34 2.91
C ASN A 45 16.61 1.64 2.91
N LYS A 46 17.18 2.72 2.36
CA LYS A 46 16.52 4.02 2.21
C LYS A 46 15.24 3.91 1.38
N THR A 47 15.28 3.20 0.26
CA THR A 47 14.11 3.00 -0.60
C THR A 47 13.05 2.18 0.09
N ALA A 48 13.44 1.07 0.73
CA ALA A 48 12.52 0.22 1.46
C ALA A 48 11.81 0.96 2.60
N LEU A 49 12.56 1.69 3.44
CA LEU A 49 12.00 2.51 4.52
C LEU A 49 11.04 3.59 4.00
N ASN A 50 11.37 4.23 2.88
CA ASN A 50 10.48 5.24 2.28
C ASN A 50 9.16 4.63 1.79
N ILE A 51 9.19 3.41 1.24
CA ILE A 51 7.99 2.69 0.84
C ILE A 51 7.16 2.33 2.08
N VAL A 52 7.77 1.74 3.13
CA VAL A 52 7.06 1.40 4.38
C VAL A 52 6.39 2.64 4.98
N ARG A 53 7.11 3.76 5.10
CA ARG A 53 6.56 5.03 5.60
C ARG A 53 5.39 5.54 4.75
N ARG A 54 5.48 5.41 3.42
CA ARG A 54 4.39 5.81 2.52
C ARG A 54 3.18 4.91 2.68
N LEU A 55 3.36 3.60 2.80
CA LEU A 55 2.26 2.65 3.03
C LEU A 55 1.57 2.90 4.37
N ALA A 56 2.34 3.21 5.43
CA ALA A 56 1.80 3.60 6.73
C ALA A 56 1.00 4.91 6.63
N LYS A 57 1.52 5.92 5.93
CA LYS A 57 0.81 7.19 5.69
C LYS A 57 -0.51 7.00 4.92
N LEU A 58 -0.61 5.97 4.09
CA LEU A 58 -1.81 5.62 3.33
C LEU A 58 -2.74 4.66 4.10
N ASN A 59 -2.45 4.37 5.37
CA ASN A 59 -3.20 3.41 6.19
C ASN A 59 -3.26 1.99 5.58
N LEU A 60 -2.24 1.60 4.82
CA LEU A 60 -2.09 0.24 4.29
C LEU A 60 -1.25 -0.66 5.19
N LEU A 61 -0.42 -0.02 6.02
CA LEU A 61 0.27 -0.63 7.15
C LEU A 61 -0.17 0.10 8.43
N VAL A 62 -0.78 -0.63 9.35
CA VAL A 62 -1.27 -0.08 10.62
C VAL A 62 -0.27 -0.43 11.70
N LYS A 63 0.23 0.58 12.43
CA LYS A 63 1.19 0.37 13.51
C LYS A 63 0.50 -0.33 14.68
N THR A 64 1.01 -1.49 15.11
CA THR A 64 0.46 -2.29 16.23
C THR A 64 1.38 -2.34 17.45
N GLY A 65 2.65 -1.99 17.30
CA GLY A 65 3.66 -1.91 18.37
C GLY A 65 4.73 -0.86 18.04
N GLU A 66 5.83 -0.79 18.80
CA GLU A 66 6.87 0.23 18.56
C GLU A 66 7.46 0.20 17.15
N MET A 67 7.71 -1.02 16.63
CA MET A 67 8.30 -1.26 15.31
C MET A 67 7.52 -2.30 14.48
N GLU A 68 6.27 -2.58 14.87
CA GLU A 68 5.44 -3.60 14.25
C GLU A 68 4.29 -2.99 13.45
N TYR A 69 4.01 -3.61 12.32
CA TYR A 69 2.97 -3.19 11.39
C TYR A 69 2.07 -4.36 11.00
N GLN A 70 0.77 -4.12 11.06
CA GLN A 70 -0.25 -4.99 10.51
C GLN A 70 -0.57 -4.57 9.09
N CYS A 71 -0.53 -5.49 8.14
CA CYS A 71 -1.03 -5.23 6.80
C CYS A 71 -2.56 -5.11 6.80
N VAL A 72 -3.07 -4.04 6.18
CA VAL A 72 -4.43 -4.08 5.64
C VAL A 72 -4.42 -5.03 4.44
N SER A 73 -5.46 -5.85 4.30
CA SER A 73 -5.55 -6.82 3.20
C SER A 73 -5.43 -6.14 1.83
N PRO A 74 -4.55 -6.60 0.92
CA PRO A 74 -4.48 -6.09 -0.45
C PRO A 74 -5.80 -6.21 -1.21
N VAL A 75 -6.59 -7.24 -0.92
CA VAL A 75 -7.93 -7.42 -1.51
C VAL A 75 -8.86 -6.28 -1.10
N GLU A 76 -8.79 -5.86 0.16
CA GLU A 76 -9.59 -4.76 0.68
C GLU A 76 -9.16 -3.42 0.06
N TYR A 77 -7.86 -3.19 -0.13
CA TYR A 77 -7.37 -2.03 -0.88
C TYR A 77 -7.90 -1.99 -2.32
N LEU A 78 -7.83 -3.11 -3.03
CA LEU A 78 -8.31 -3.21 -4.41
C LEU A 78 -9.84 -3.04 -4.50
N ARG A 79 -10.59 -3.55 -3.53
CA ARG A 79 -12.05 -3.36 -3.43
C ARG A 79 -12.40 -1.88 -3.35
N ARG A 80 -11.77 -1.13 -2.42
CA ARG A 80 -12.00 0.32 -2.29
C ARG A 80 -11.66 1.06 -3.57
N LEU A 81 -10.55 0.70 -4.22
CA LEU A 81 -10.15 1.30 -5.49
C LEU A 81 -11.20 1.07 -6.59
N ALA A 82 -11.74 -0.14 -6.69
CA ALA A 82 -12.81 -0.46 -7.64
C ALA A 82 -14.12 0.30 -7.34
N GLU A 83 -14.50 0.41 -6.07
CA GLU A 83 -15.67 1.17 -5.63
C GLU A 83 -15.53 2.67 -5.92
N GLU A 84 -14.38 3.28 -5.60
CA GLU A 84 -14.07 4.68 -5.91
C GLU A 84 -14.16 4.95 -7.41
N TYR A 85 -13.56 4.07 -8.23
CA TYR A 85 -13.59 4.20 -9.68
C TYR A 85 -15.01 4.08 -10.24
N SER A 86 -15.79 3.11 -9.73
CA SER A 86 -17.18 2.91 -10.14
C SER A 86 -18.05 4.12 -9.78
N ALA A 87 -17.89 4.67 -8.58
CA ALA A 87 -18.60 5.86 -8.14
C ALA A 87 -18.25 7.09 -8.99
N TRP A 88 -16.97 7.27 -9.32
CA TRP A 88 -16.53 8.33 -10.23
C TRP A 88 -17.14 8.20 -11.62
N ARG A 89 -17.17 6.98 -12.19
CA ARG A 89 -17.80 6.71 -13.49
C ARG A 89 -19.31 6.99 -13.49
N ARG A 90 -20.03 6.69 -12.41
CA ARG A 90 -21.46 7.00 -12.28
C ARG A 90 -21.71 8.50 -12.30
N ARG A 91 -20.95 9.28 -11.52
CA ARG A 91 -21.07 10.74 -11.50
C ARG A 91 -20.83 11.40 -12.84
N LEU A 92 -19.94 10.84 -13.68
CA LEU A 92 -19.74 11.34 -15.04
C LEU A 92 -20.94 11.09 -15.95
N LYS A 93 -21.67 9.99 -15.74
CA LYS A 93 -22.90 9.70 -16.51
C LYS A 93 -24.05 10.60 -16.07
N ASP A 94 -24.15 10.94 -14.79
CA ASP A 94 -25.20 11.82 -14.27
C ASP A 94 -25.02 13.31 -14.68
N VAL A 95 -23.91 13.65 -15.33
CA VAL A 95 -23.54 15.00 -15.79
C VAL A 95 -23.69 15.14 -17.32
N CYS A 96 -24.05 14.07 -18.04
CA CYS A 96 -24.40 14.09 -19.46
C CYS A 96 -25.92 13.95 -19.64
#